data_AF-A0A1Z9I0E7-F1
#
_entry.id   AF-A0A1Z9I0E7-F1
#
_cell.length_a   1.000
_cell.length_b   1.000
_cell.length_c   1.000
_cell.angle_alpha   90.00
_cell.angle_beta   90.00
_cell.angle_gamma   90.00
#
_symmetry.space_group_name_H-M   'P 1'
#
loop_
_entity.id
_entity.type
_entity.pdbx_description
1 polymer ?
#
loop_
_entity_poly.entity_id
_entity_poly.type
_entity_poly.pdbx_seq_one_letter_code
_entity_poly.pdbx_strand_id
1 'polypeptide(L)'
;MIKLKDLLIEAPKIKKIKNVSVQYMDAEYVGSVDFEPVRKAWVYKKDKPKDNYFLDVITKTKNKYQIDLGKHRNSESAKKFASGYLKRKFTSMESIKETVSHRILRLSKDGASKQFLRDFDRVFKKKSKELGYGKLNKDVQTLNVQVSKPAGFDKPIKYEKMKGIQVSYQFDEGVIPGRPSYKYSLDDFKKDLKKFRGYKIKQDLPVIFTLTKGDFAYSVNYIGAISGVFVIGGTRV
;
A
#
# COMPACT_ATOMS: atom_id res chain seq x y z
N MET A 1 16.27 32.57 -16.77
CA MET A 1 16.55 31.36 -15.95
C MET A 1 15.76 31.48 -14.65
N ILE A 2 14.62 30.78 -14.55
CA ILE A 2 13.76 30.81 -13.35
C ILE A 2 14.44 29.96 -12.28
N LYS A 3 14.68 30.49 -11.07
CA LYS A 3 15.39 29.76 -10.01
C LYS A 3 14.43 28.72 -9.41
N LEU A 4 14.91 27.53 -9.07
CA LEU A 4 14.12 26.41 -8.51
C LEU A 4 13.31 26.80 -7.26
N LYS A 5 13.81 27.77 -6.49
CA LYS A 5 13.15 28.39 -5.34
C LYS A 5 11.91 29.24 -5.68
N ASP A 6 11.84 29.77 -6.91
CA ASP A 6 10.67 30.49 -7.41
C ASP A 6 9.54 29.53 -7.87
N LEU A 7 9.85 28.23 -8.03
CA LEU A 7 8.92 27.16 -8.39
C LEU A 7 8.41 26.35 -7.18
N LEU A 8 9.09 26.47 -6.04
CA LEU A 8 8.65 25.88 -4.77
C LEU A 8 7.69 26.84 -4.07
N ILE A 9 6.45 26.89 -4.56
CA ILE A 9 5.33 27.36 -3.74
C ILE A 9 5.23 26.36 -2.60
N GLU A 10 5.65 26.76 -1.39
CA GLU A 10 5.48 25.97 -0.16
C GLU A 10 4.07 25.36 -0.16
N ALA A 11 3.98 24.04 -0.13
CA ALA A 11 2.69 23.38 -0.10
C ALA A 11 1.92 23.90 1.13
N PRO A 12 0.67 24.39 0.97
CA PRO A 12 -0.20 24.80 2.05
C PRO A 12 -0.16 23.81 3.21
N LYS A 13 0.16 24.30 4.42
CA LYS A 13 0.09 23.48 5.64
C LYS A 13 -1.38 23.16 5.91
N ILE A 14 -1.78 21.92 5.68
CA ILE A 14 -3.14 21.43 5.93
C ILE A 14 -3.23 20.98 7.39
N LYS A 15 -4.17 21.55 8.15
CA LYS A 15 -4.45 21.17 9.54
C LYS A 15 -5.87 20.63 9.65
N LYS A 16 -6.02 19.43 10.21
CA LYS A 16 -7.35 18.91 10.59
C LYS A 16 -7.82 19.61 11.86
N ILE A 17 -9.08 20.07 11.86
CA ILE A 17 -9.65 20.86 12.96
C ILE A 17 -10.97 20.22 13.45
N LYS A 18 -11.27 20.37 14.74
CA LYS A 18 -12.51 19.83 15.32
C LYS A 18 -13.74 20.66 14.93
N ASN A 19 -13.57 21.99 14.87
CA ASN A 19 -14.61 22.96 14.58
C ASN A 19 -14.15 23.91 13.48
N VAL A 20 -15.08 24.28 12.60
CA VAL A 20 -14.95 25.37 11.64
C VAL A 20 -15.94 26.42 12.11
N SER A 21 -15.51 27.67 12.21
CA SER A 21 -16.39 28.78 12.56
C SER A 21 -16.69 29.62 11.33
N VAL A 22 -17.91 30.15 11.24
CA VAL A 22 -18.24 31.16 10.22
C VAL A 22 -17.61 32.51 10.59
N GLN A 23 -17.33 32.73 11.88
CA GLN A 23 -16.74 33.94 12.43
C GLN A 23 -15.49 33.60 13.24
N TYR A 24 -14.37 34.24 12.90
CA TYR A 24 -13.14 34.17 13.68
C TYR A 24 -12.89 35.54 14.30
N MET A 25 -12.39 35.56 15.54
CA MET A 25 -12.02 36.82 16.20
C MET A 25 -10.85 37.52 15.50
N ASP A 26 -9.96 36.74 14.86
CA ASP A 26 -8.68 37.22 14.32
C ASP A 26 -8.61 37.10 12.78
N ALA A 27 -9.78 36.92 12.13
CA ALA A 27 -9.86 36.77 10.69
C ALA A 27 -11.22 37.17 10.10
N GLU A 28 -11.16 37.91 9.00
CA GLU A 28 -12.30 38.38 8.24
C GLU A 28 -12.77 37.33 7.24
N TYR A 29 -14.09 37.11 7.13
CA TYR A 29 -14.68 36.28 6.09
C TYR A 29 -14.66 36.99 4.73
N VAL A 30 -14.06 36.35 3.74
CA VAL A 30 -13.79 36.96 2.42
C VAL A 30 -14.73 36.43 1.33
N GLY A 31 -15.28 35.23 1.52
CA GLY A 31 -16.26 34.63 0.61
C GLY A 31 -16.15 33.12 0.52
N SER A 32 -17.14 32.52 -0.16
CA SER A 32 -17.20 31.09 -0.43
C SER A 32 -16.51 30.74 -1.74
N VAL A 33 -16.08 29.49 -1.86
CA VAL A 33 -15.60 28.90 -3.11
C VAL A 33 -16.45 27.68 -3.41
N ASP A 34 -17.12 27.69 -4.55
CA ASP A 34 -17.92 26.55 -4.99
C ASP A 34 -17.01 25.49 -5.61
N PHE A 35 -17.08 24.29 -5.04
CA PHE A 35 -16.33 23.14 -5.51
C PHE A 35 -17.08 21.86 -5.14
N GLU A 36 -17.64 21.17 -6.14
CA GLU A 36 -18.55 20.02 -5.96
C GLU A 36 -18.06 18.91 -5.01
N PRO A 37 -16.75 18.57 -4.93
CA PRO A 37 -16.28 17.53 -4.02
C PRO A 37 -16.41 17.89 -2.53
N VAL A 38 -16.46 19.17 -2.19
CA VAL A 38 -16.60 19.64 -0.80
C VAL A 38 -18.01 20.13 -0.55
N ARG A 39 -18.48 19.99 0.70
CA ARG A 39 -19.82 20.43 1.09
C ARG A 39 -19.88 21.95 1.23
N LYS A 40 -18.85 22.54 1.83
CA LYS A 40 -18.69 23.99 2.00
C LYS A 40 -17.20 24.32 2.03
N ALA A 41 -16.82 25.44 1.43
CA ALA A 41 -15.48 25.99 1.50
C ALA A 41 -15.54 27.51 1.64
N TRP A 42 -14.80 28.03 2.61
CA TRP A 42 -14.79 29.45 2.97
C TRP A 42 -13.36 29.97 3.06
N VAL A 43 -13.13 31.14 2.49
CA VAL A 43 -11.84 31.82 2.50
C VAL A 43 -11.89 32.93 3.54
N TYR A 44 -10.83 33.03 4.33
CA TYR A 44 -10.65 34.03 5.37
C TYR A 44 -9.36 34.80 5.19
N LYS A 45 -9.38 36.09 5.50
CA LYS A 45 -8.20 36.95 5.61
C LYS A 45 -7.79 37.05 7.07
N LYS A 46 -6.54 36.71 7.40
CA LYS A 46 -6.00 36.86 8.75
C LYS A 46 -5.73 38.33 9.04
N ASP A 47 -5.98 38.76 10.28
CA ASP A 47 -5.59 40.09 10.74
C ASP A 47 -4.07 40.23 10.79
N LYS A 48 -3.39 39.17 11.25
CA LYS A 48 -1.94 39.05 11.27
C LYS A 48 -1.49 37.63 10.87
N PRO A 49 -0.42 37.48 10.07
CA PRO A 49 0.31 38.55 9.39
C PRO A 49 -0.52 39.13 8.24
N LYS A 50 -0.39 40.43 7.97
CA LYS A 50 -1.17 41.15 6.94
C LYS A 50 -1.15 40.41 5.60
N ASP A 51 -2.31 40.40 4.94
CA ASP A 51 -2.54 39.82 3.62
C ASP A 51 -2.32 38.31 3.53
N ASN A 52 -2.33 37.60 4.66
CA ASN A 52 -2.41 36.15 4.69
C ASN A 52 -3.84 35.66 4.69
N TYR A 53 -4.05 34.52 4.04
CA TYR A 53 -5.35 33.90 3.91
C TYR A 53 -5.30 32.44 4.33
N PHE A 54 -6.44 31.91 4.76
CA PHE A 54 -6.63 30.48 4.92
C PHE A 54 -7.99 30.06 4.36
N LEU A 55 -8.10 28.77 4.09
CA LEU A 55 -9.29 28.13 3.57
C LEU A 55 -9.79 27.11 4.58
N ASP A 56 -11.04 27.26 5.00
CA ASP A 56 -11.75 26.22 5.73
C ASP A 56 -12.58 25.38 4.78
N VAL A 57 -12.48 24.07 4.93
CA VAL A 57 -13.14 23.09 4.08
C VAL A 57 -13.91 22.11 4.93
N ILE A 58 -15.20 21.96 4.62
CA ILE A 58 -16.03 20.85 5.09
C ILE A 58 -16.23 19.88 3.93
N THR A 59 -15.75 18.66 4.06
CA THR A 59 -15.96 17.61 3.05
C THR A 59 -17.40 17.09 3.08
N LYS A 60 -17.82 16.38 2.02
CA LYS A 60 -19.07 15.61 2.03
C LYS A 60 -19.14 14.59 3.19
N THR A 61 -17.99 14.06 3.57
CA THR A 61 -17.82 13.13 4.72
C THR A 61 -17.77 13.84 6.09
N LYS A 62 -18.12 15.13 6.14
CA LYS A 62 -18.15 16.00 7.32
C LYS A 62 -16.79 16.20 8.02
N ASN A 63 -15.69 15.86 7.36
CA ASN A 63 -14.35 16.18 7.86
C ASN A 63 -14.10 17.68 7.67
N LYS A 64 -13.36 18.27 8.60
CA LYS A 64 -13.07 19.70 8.65
C LYS A 64 -11.56 19.94 8.57
N TYR A 65 -11.16 20.82 7.66
CA TYR A 65 -9.76 21.16 7.43
C TYR A 65 -9.61 22.67 7.37
N GLN A 66 -8.52 23.16 7.93
CA GLN A 66 -8.00 24.51 7.72
C GLN A 66 -6.73 24.38 6.88
N ILE A 67 -6.67 25.14 5.79
CA ILE A 67 -5.59 25.08 4.81
C ILE A 67 -4.96 26.47 4.72
N ASP A 68 -3.69 26.59 5.08
CA ASP A 68 -3.00 27.88 4.98
C ASP A 68 -2.71 28.23 3.52
N LEU A 69 -3.35 29.26 2.99
CA LEU A 69 -3.15 29.69 1.60
C LEU A 69 -1.91 30.60 1.45
N GLY A 70 -1.41 31.13 2.57
CA GLY A 70 -0.31 32.09 2.57
C GLY A 70 -0.73 33.49 2.13
N LYS A 71 0.25 34.28 1.65
CA LYS A 71 0.04 35.69 1.29
C LYS A 71 -0.58 35.86 -0.11
N HIS A 72 -1.60 36.70 -0.20
CA HIS A 72 -2.23 37.08 -1.48
C HIS A 72 -2.45 38.59 -1.57
N ARG A 73 -2.37 39.13 -2.80
CA ARG A 73 -2.50 40.58 -3.03
C ARG A 73 -3.89 41.13 -2.70
N ASN A 74 -4.93 40.32 -2.89
CA ASN A 74 -6.31 40.67 -2.60
C ASN A 74 -7.17 39.41 -2.44
N SER A 75 -8.39 39.64 -1.98
CA SER A 75 -9.43 38.62 -1.76
C SER A 75 -9.74 37.78 -3.00
N GLU A 76 -9.77 38.39 -4.18
CA GLU A 76 -10.07 37.70 -5.44
C GLU A 76 -8.96 36.73 -5.84
N SER A 77 -7.70 37.16 -5.67
CA SER A 77 -6.51 36.32 -5.88
C SER A 77 -6.51 35.11 -4.94
N ALA A 78 -6.87 35.32 -3.66
CA ALA A 78 -6.97 34.24 -2.69
C ALA A 78 -8.07 33.23 -3.05
N LYS A 79 -9.26 33.68 -3.47
CA LYS A 79 -10.36 32.80 -3.91
C LYS A 79 -9.99 32.00 -5.16
N LYS A 80 -9.38 32.63 -6.17
CA LYS A 80 -8.92 31.94 -7.38
C LYS A 80 -7.86 30.90 -7.06
N PHE A 81 -6.93 31.21 -6.16
CA PHE A 81 -5.94 30.25 -5.68
C PHE A 81 -6.58 29.10 -4.93
N ALA A 82 -7.50 29.37 -4.00
CA ALA A 82 -8.24 28.38 -3.23
C ALA A 82 -9.02 27.41 -4.15
N SER A 83 -9.73 27.92 -5.15
CA SER A 83 -10.43 27.08 -6.15
C SER A 83 -9.45 26.20 -6.95
N GLY A 84 -8.33 26.77 -7.40
CA GLY A 84 -7.28 26.03 -8.09
C GLY A 84 -6.62 24.97 -7.21
N TYR A 85 -6.42 25.27 -5.92
CA TYR A 85 -5.88 24.34 -4.93
C TYR A 85 -6.85 23.18 -4.68
N LEU A 86 -8.14 23.49 -4.48
CA LEU A 86 -9.18 22.49 -4.31
C LEU A 86 -9.22 21.53 -5.52
N LYS A 87 -9.23 22.08 -6.74
CA LYS A 87 -9.24 21.28 -7.99
C LYS A 87 -8.01 20.38 -8.15
N ARG A 88 -6.81 20.86 -7.82
CA ARG A 88 -5.55 20.14 -8.11
C ARG A 88 -5.04 19.27 -6.96
N LYS A 89 -5.09 19.79 -5.73
CA LYS A 89 -4.44 19.21 -4.54
C LYS A 89 -5.46 18.60 -3.57
N PHE A 90 -6.63 19.22 -3.42
CA PHE A 90 -7.69 18.65 -2.57
C PHE A 90 -8.39 17.47 -3.25
N THR A 91 -8.67 17.57 -4.56
CA THR A 91 -9.16 16.42 -5.34
C THR A 91 -8.20 15.25 -5.20
N SER A 92 -6.88 15.43 -5.33
CA SER A 92 -5.91 14.33 -5.14
C SER A 92 -5.88 13.80 -3.71
N MET A 93 -6.10 14.63 -2.69
CA MET A 93 -6.22 14.20 -1.29
C MET A 93 -7.51 13.38 -1.03
N GLU A 94 -8.65 13.77 -1.63
CA GLU A 94 -9.92 13.03 -1.58
C GLU A 94 -9.98 11.84 -2.56
N SER A 95 -9.29 11.94 -3.71
CA SER A 95 -9.28 10.98 -4.82
C SER A 95 -8.17 9.96 -4.73
N ILE A 96 -7.38 9.93 -3.65
CA ILE A 96 -7.01 8.62 -3.15
C ILE A 96 -8.39 8.00 -2.83
N LYS A 97 -8.98 7.28 -3.75
CA LYS A 97 -10.20 6.52 -3.55
C LYS A 97 -9.74 5.11 -3.80
N GLU A 98 -8.80 4.66 -2.97
CA GLU A 98 -8.46 3.24 -2.91
C GLU A 98 -9.51 2.59 -2.01
N THR A 99 -10.66 2.34 -2.64
CA THR A 99 -11.38 1.08 -2.52
C THR A 99 -10.35 -0.05 -2.62
N VAL A 100 -10.53 -1.18 -1.91
CA VAL A 100 -9.76 -2.40 -2.21
C VAL A 100 -9.67 -2.54 -3.71
N SER A 101 -8.46 -2.52 -4.26
CA SER A 101 -8.30 -2.68 -5.70
C SER A 101 -9.05 -3.95 -6.08
N HIS A 102 -9.98 -3.89 -7.03
CA HIS A 102 -10.68 -5.08 -7.55
C HIS A 102 -9.70 -6.19 -7.90
N ARG A 103 -8.46 -5.82 -8.25
CA ARG A 103 -7.32 -6.71 -8.34
C ARG A 103 -7.10 -7.50 -7.05
N ILE A 104 -6.86 -6.87 -5.90
CA ILE A 104 -6.64 -7.53 -4.60
C ILE A 104 -7.78 -8.49 -4.23
N LEU A 105 -9.04 -8.08 -4.44
CA LEU A 105 -10.20 -8.96 -4.21
C LEU A 105 -10.19 -10.18 -5.12
N ARG A 106 -9.91 -9.99 -6.41
CA ARG A 106 -9.78 -11.08 -7.39
C ARG A 106 -8.60 -12.01 -7.09
N LEU A 107 -7.51 -11.47 -6.54
CA LEU A 107 -6.33 -12.24 -6.12
C LEU A 107 -6.57 -13.07 -4.86
N SER A 108 -7.58 -12.72 -4.07
CA SER A 108 -7.92 -13.35 -2.78
C SER A 108 -9.28 -14.07 -2.86
N LYS A 109 -9.65 -14.52 -4.07
CA LYS A 109 -10.87 -15.29 -4.30
C LYS A 109 -10.55 -16.77 -4.22
N ASP A 110 -11.38 -17.52 -3.50
CA ASP A 110 -11.24 -18.97 -3.36
C ASP A 110 -10.95 -19.65 -4.71
N GLY A 111 -9.80 -20.31 -4.78
CA GLY A 111 -9.33 -21.00 -5.97
C GLY A 111 -8.31 -20.23 -6.82
N ALA A 112 -8.11 -18.92 -6.60
CA ALA A 112 -7.09 -18.09 -7.25
C ALA A 112 -5.68 -18.74 -7.17
N SER A 113 -5.37 -19.28 -6.00
CA SER A 113 -4.08 -19.93 -5.70
C SER A 113 -3.91 -21.33 -6.27
N LYS A 114 -4.95 -21.97 -6.82
CA LYS A 114 -4.90 -23.41 -7.18
C LYS A 114 -3.74 -23.72 -8.14
N GLN A 115 -3.52 -22.84 -9.12
CA GLN A 115 -2.45 -23.03 -10.10
C GLN A 115 -1.06 -22.92 -9.46
N PHE A 116 -0.84 -21.89 -8.63
CA PHE A 116 0.43 -21.72 -7.91
C PHE A 116 0.73 -22.92 -7.02
N LEU A 117 -0.25 -23.38 -6.23
CA LEU A 117 -0.08 -24.54 -5.34
C LEU A 117 0.30 -25.80 -6.11
N ARG A 118 -0.34 -26.05 -7.27
CA ARG A 118 0.00 -27.17 -8.15
C ARG A 118 1.41 -27.06 -8.72
N ASP A 119 1.80 -25.88 -9.19
CA ASP A 119 3.14 -25.64 -9.75
C ASP A 119 4.23 -25.76 -8.67
N PHE A 120 3.97 -25.20 -7.49
CA PHE A 120 4.87 -25.28 -6.33
C PHE A 120 5.07 -26.72 -5.85
N ASP A 121 3.97 -27.47 -5.69
CA ASP A 121 4.02 -28.89 -5.34
C ASP A 121 4.83 -29.67 -6.39
N ARG A 122 4.56 -29.46 -7.68
CA ARG A 122 5.27 -30.17 -8.75
C ARG A 122 6.78 -29.94 -8.72
N VAL A 123 7.24 -28.72 -8.47
CA VAL A 123 8.68 -28.40 -8.48
C VAL A 123 9.36 -28.87 -7.20
N PHE A 124 8.88 -28.41 -6.04
CA PHE A 124 9.61 -28.57 -4.79
C PHE A 124 9.27 -29.87 -4.04
N LYS A 125 8.04 -30.41 -4.15
CA LYS A 125 7.75 -31.75 -3.61
C LYS A 125 8.58 -32.81 -4.29
N LYS A 126 8.65 -32.75 -5.63
CA LYS A 126 9.37 -33.74 -6.41
C LYS A 126 10.83 -33.73 -5.99
N LYS A 127 11.43 -32.53 -5.90
CA LYS A 127 12.82 -32.37 -5.47
C LYS A 127 13.06 -32.84 -4.03
N SER A 128 12.17 -32.50 -3.09
CA SER A 128 12.26 -32.92 -1.69
C SER A 128 12.20 -34.45 -1.57
N LYS A 129 11.28 -35.09 -2.30
CA LYS A 129 11.18 -36.56 -2.40
C LYS A 129 12.43 -37.22 -3.00
N GLU A 130 12.96 -36.67 -4.11
CA GLU A 130 14.20 -37.16 -4.75
C GLU A 130 15.39 -37.15 -3.77
N LEU A 131 15.41 -36.19 -2.85
CA LEU A 131 16.46 -36.04 -1.85
C LEU A 131 16.19 -36.82 -0.55
N GLY A 132 15.07 -37.58 -0.48
CA GLY A 132 14.74 -38.39 0.68
C GLY A 132 14.11 -37.64 1.85
N TYR A 133 13.62 -36.42 1.64
CA TYR A 133 12.97 -35.59 2.66
C TYR A 133 11.45 -35.51 2.46
N GLY A 134 10.73 -35.15 3.53
CA GLY A 134 9.29 -34.82 3.50
C GLY A 134 9.07 -33.43 4.09
N LYS A 135 7.88 -32.84 4.17
CA LYS A 135 6.60 -32.94 3.46
C LYS A 135 6.12 -31.49 3.28
N LEU A 136 5.07 -31.28 2.49
CA LEU A 136 4.33 -30.03 2.45
C LEU A 136 3.70 -29.73 3.82
N ASN A 137 4.24 -28.77 4.57
CA ASN A 137 3.43 -28.16 5.63
C ASN A 137 2.54 -27.08 4.99
N LYS A 138 1.27 -27.00 5.39
CA LYS A 138 0.29 -26.05 4.85
C LYS A 138 -0.38 -25.31 5.99
N ASP A 139 0.01 -24.06 6.16
CA ASP A 139 -0.55 -23.17 7.17
C ASP A 139 -1.41 -22.10 6.50
N VAL A 140 -2.64 -21.95 7.00
CA VAL A 140 -3.53 -20.86 6.57
C VAL A 140 -3.34 -19.69 7.53
N GLN A 141 -2.81 -18.59 7.03
CA GLN A 141 -2.63 -17.37 7.80
C GLN A 141 -3.79 -16.41 7.52
N THR A 142 -4.32 -15.79 8.57
CA THR A 142 -5.30 -14.72 8.41
C THR A 142 -4.60 -13.38 8.62
N LEU A 143 -4.66 -12.52 7.61
CA LEU A 143 -4.08 -11.19 7.67
C LEU A 143 -5.20 -10.16 7.54
N ASN A 144 -5.22 -9.21 8.47
CA ASN A 144 -6.08 -8.05 8.37
C ASN A 144 -5.46 -7.10 7.34
N VAL A 145 -6.14 -6.91 6.21
CA VAL A 145 -5.75 -5.91 5.23
C VAL A 145 -6.69 -4.74 5.34
N GLN A 146 -6.08 -3.57 5.37
CA GLN A 146 -6.81 -2.34 5.32
C GLN A 146 -7.45 -2.19 3.95
N VAL A 147 -8.79 -2.14 3.93
CA VAL A 147 -9.59 -2.18 2.70
C VAL A 147 -10.11 -0.84 2.24
N SER A 148 -9.89 0.15 3.07
CA SER A 148 -10.19 1.54 2.82
C SER A 148 -8.99 2.35 3.25
N LYS A 149 -8.77 3.51 2.64
CA LYS A 149 -7.76 4.45 3.11
C LYS A 149 -7.79 4.65 4.63
N PRO A 150 -6.66 5.02 5.27
CA PRO A 150 -6.66 5.38 6.69
C PRO A 150 -7.75 6.40 6.90
N ALA A 151 -8.77 6.01 7.65
CA ALA A 151 -9.72 6.97 8.13
C ALA A 151 -8.90 7.92 9.02
N GLY A 152 -9.18 9.23 8.98
CA GLY A 152 -8.48 10.16 9.87
C GLY A 152 -8.58 9.67 11.32
N PHE A 153 -7.69 10.14 12.20
CA PHE A 153 -7.56 9.68 13.60
C PHE A 153 -8.86 9.64 14.46
N ASP A 154 -9.98 10.14 13.93
CA ASP A 154 -11.32 10.18 14.51
C ASP A 154 -12.28 9.09 13.98
N LYS A 155 -11.85 8.24 13.04
CA LYS A 155 -12.69 7.22 12.42
C LYS A 155 -12.07 5.83 12.55
N PRO A 156 -12.87 4.79 12.82
CA PRO A 156 -12.38 3.42 12.90
C PRO A 156 -11.84 2.96 11.55
N ILE A 157 -10.62 2.40 11.54
CA ILE A 157 -10.02 1.81 10.35
C ILE A 157 -10.78 0.52 10.02
N LYS A 158 -11.26 0.40 8.78
CA LYS A 158 -11.88 -0.84 8.30
C LYS A 158 -10.80 -1.81 7.80
N TYR A 159 -10.76 -2.97 8.44
CA TYR A 159 -9.94 -4.10 8.02
C TYR A 159 -10.84 -5.22 7.51
N GLU A 160 -10.49 -5.82 6.37
CA GLU A 160 -11.04 -7.11 5.98
C GLU A 160 -10.02 -8.20 6.24
N LYS A 161 -10.52 -9.39 6.57
CA LYS A 161 -9.70 -10.59 6.72
C LYS A 161 -9.46 -11.18 5.35
N MET A 162 -8.20 -11.24 4.94
CA MET A 162 -7.78 -12.06 3.82
C MET A 162 -7.12 -13.33 4.35
N LYS A 163 -7.34 -14.44 3.64
CA LYS A 163 -6.67 -15.70 3.93
C LYS A 163 -5.46 -15.83 3.01
N GLY A 164 -4.30 -16.08 3.61
CA GLY A 164 -3.09 -16.49 2.94
C GLY A 164 -2.85 -17.98 3.17
N ILE A 165 -2.21 -18.63 2.21
CA ILE A 165 -1.66 -19.97 2.40
C ILE A 165 -0.14 -19.86 2.32
N GLN A 166 0.50 -20.37 3.35
CA GLN A 166 1.93 -20.64 3.36
C GLN A 166 2.13 -22.15 3.17
N VAL A 167 3.05 -22.50 2.30
CA VAL A 167 3.44 -23.88 2.04
C VAL A 167 4.95 -23.99 2.13
N SER A 168 5.46 -25.02 2.80
CA SER A 168 6.91 -25.22 2.92
C SER A 168 7.33 -26.65 2.65
N TYR A 169 8.47 -26.79 1.99
CA TYR A 169 9.22 -28.05 1.90
C TYR A 169 10.54 -27.91 2.61
N GLN A 170 10.88 -28.93 3.38
CA GLN A 170 12.17 -29.09 3.97
C GLN A 170 13.07 -29.91 3.07
N PHE A 171 14.33 -29.50 3.03
CA PHE A 171 15.43 -30.11 2.32
C PHE A 171 16.57 -30.17 3.32
N ASP A 172 17.08 -31.36 3.58
CA ASP A 172 18.12 -31.57 4.58
C ASP A 172 17.61 -31.38 6.02
N GLU A 173 17.85 -32.37 6.87
CA GLU A 173 17.73 -32.25 8.33
C GLU A 173 18.47 -33.46 8.94
N GLY A 174 19.74 -33.26 9.27
CA GLY A 174 20.55 -34.27 9.96
C GLY A 174 21.21 -35.29 9.04
N VAL A 175 22.47 -35.58 9.34
CA VAL A 175 23.26 -36.64 8.71
C VAL A 175 22.51 -37.96 8.87
N ILE A 176 21.91 -38.48 7.79
CA ILE A 176 21.41 -39.86 7.77
C ILE A 176 22.66 -40.77 7.64
N PRO A 177 22.98 -41.62 8.64
CA PRO A 177 24.14 -42.50 8.56
C PRO A 177 24.09 -43.35 7.29
N GLY A 178 25.16 -43.32 6.49
CA GLY A 178 25.26 -44.08 5.25
C GLY A 178 24.68 -43.42 3.99
N ARG A 179 24.22 -42.17 4.02
CA ARG A 179 23.82 -41.41 2.82
C ARG A 179 24.72 -40.19 2.58
N PRO A 180 25.06 -39.87 1.32
CA PRO A 180 25.73 -38.61 1.00
C PRO A 180 24.86 -37.43 1.43
N SER A 181 25.39 -36.53 2.26
CA SER A 181 24.71 -35.31 2.66
C SER A 181 24.73 -34.31 1.49
N TYR A 182 23.62 -34.21 0.76
CA TYR A 182 23.44 -33.17 -0.25
C TYR A 182 22.71 -31.98 0.35
N LYS A 183 23.42 -30.86 0.49
CA LYS A 183 22.87 -29.60 1.00
C LYS A 183 22.21 -28.82 -0.13
N TYR A 184 20.91 -28.55 0.00
CA TYR A 184 20.18 -27.77 -0.99
C TYR A 184 20.63 -26.30 -0.97
N SER A 185 21.31 -25.86 -2.02
CA SER A 185 21.90 -24.51 -2.08
C SER A 185 20.93 -23.45 -2.64
N LEU A 186 21.26 -22.18 -2.46
CA LEU A 186 20.54 -21.07 -3.10
C LEU A 186 20.59 -21.15 -4.63
N ASP A 187 21.66 -21.69 -5.21
CA ASP A 187 21.78 -21.84 -6.65
C ASP A 187 20.92 -22.99 -7.20
N ASP A 188 20.79 -24.08 -6.44
CA ASP A 188 19.83 -25.14 -6.77
C ASP A 188 18.40 -24.64 -6.69
N PHE A 189 18.09 -23.84 -5.67
CA PHE A 189 16.82 -23.14 -5.57
C PHE A 189 16.56 -22.24 -6.79
N LYS A 190 17.52 -21.41 -7.20
CA LYS A 190 17.37 -20.55 -8.40
C LYS A 190 17.18 -21.37 -9.67
N LYS A 191 17.85 -22.52 -9.81
CA LYS A 191 17.67 -23.45 -10.95
C LYS A 191 16.26 -24.05 -10.95
N ASP A 192 15.75 -24.48 -9.80
CA ASP A 192 14.40 -25.02 -9.68
C ASP A 192 13.32 -23.95 -9.87
N LEU A 193 13.57 -22.71 -9.42
CA LEU A 193 12.66 -21.58 -9.61
C LEU A 193 12.41 -21.30 -11.10
N LYS A 194 13.42 -21.47 -11.97
CA LYS A 194 13.27 -21.35 -13.43
C LYS A 194 12.31 -22.39 -14.03
N LYS A 195 11.94 -23.44 -13.31
CA LYS A 195 10.96 -24.46 -13.77
C LYS A 195 9.50 -23.98 -13.66
N PHE A 196 9.24 -22.84 -13.02
CA PHE A 196 7.91 -22.20 -12.97
C PHE A 196 7.54 -21.55 -14.32
N ARG A 197 7.13 -22.37 -15.29
CA ARG A 197 6.79 -21.92 -16.64
C ARG A 197 5.59 -20.96 -16.65
N GLY A 198 5.72 -19.87 -17.39
CA GLY A 198 4.67 -18.85 -17.54
C GLY A 198 4.56 -17.87 -16.37
N TYR A 199 5.51 -17.88 -15.44
CA TYR A 199 5.65 -16.86 -14.40
C TYR A 199 6.79 -15.91 -14.78
N LYS A 200 6.61 -14.61 -14.56
CA LYS A 200 7.72 -13.66 -14.53
C LYS A 200 8.30 -13.66 -13.11
N ILE A 201 9.60 -13.84 -13.00
CA ILE A 201 10.30 -13.99 -11.73
C ILE A 201 11.08 -12.70 -11.49
N LYS A 202 10.91 -12.13 -10.29
CA LYS A 202 11.68 -10.98 -9.80
C LYS A 202 12.31 -11.36 -8.48
N GLN A 203 13.61 -11.09 -8.33
CA GLN A 203 14.27 -11.19 -7.04
C GLN A 203 14.09 -9.88 -6.28
N ASP A 204 13.53 -9.93 -5.08
CA ASP A 204 13.31 -8.73 -4.26
C ASP A 204 14.38 -8.58 -3.17
N LEU A 205 14.82 -9.71 -2.59
CA LEU A 205 15.95 -9.79 -1.66
C LEU A 205 16.80 -11.02 -2.00
N PRO A 206 18.02 -11.17 -1.46
CA PRO A 206 18.92 -12.27 -1.81
C PRO A 206 18.29 -13.67 -1.81
N VAL A 207 17.32 -13.90 -0.91
CA VAL A 207 16.64 -15.19 -0.74
C VAL A 207 15.11 -15.13 -0.92
N ILE A 208 14.56 -13.99 -1.36
CA ILE A 208 13.11 -13.76 -1.52
C ILE A 208 12.81 -13.40 -2.97
N PHE A 209 11.87 -14.13 -3.57
CA PHE A 209 11.52 -14.02 -4.98
C PHE A 209 10.01 -13.83 -5.14
N THR A 210 9.62 -12.89 -5.97
CA THR A 210 8.23 -12.69 -6.41
C THR A 210 8.02 -13.33 -7.78
N LEU A 211 7.00 -14.17 -7.87
CA LEU A 211 6.53 -14.79 -9.10
C LEU A 211 5.22 -14.13 -9.50
N THR A 212 5.14 -13.61 -10.72
CA THR A 212 3.92 -13.00 -11.26
C THR A 212 3.39 -13.75 -12.47
N LYS A 213 2.07 -13.98 -12.51
CA LYS A 213 1.39 -14.64 -13.64
C LYS A 213 0.04 -13.99 -13.86
N GLY A 214 -0.10 -13.29 -14.99
CA GLY A 214 -1.21 -12.36 -15.19
C GLY A 214 -1.23 -11.31 -14.09
N ASP A 215 -2.38 -11.15 -13.44
CA ASP A 215 -2.54 -10.18 -12.35
C ASP A 215 -2.04 -10.67 -10.98
N PHE A 216 -1.73 -11.97 -10.86
CA PHE A 216 -1.39 -12.64 -9.61
C PHE A 216 0.09 -12.52 -9.28
N ALA A 217 0.38 -12.34 -7.98
CA ALA A 217 1.73 -12.28 -7.43
C ALA A 217 1.85 -13.25 -6.25
N TYR A 218 2.93 -14.01 -6.23
CA TYR A 218 3.21 -15.07 -5.27
C TYR A 218 4.62 -14.89 -4.73
N SER A 219 4.86 -15.23 -3.46
CA SER A 219 6.20 -15.20 -2.89
C SER A 219 6.78 -16.62 -2.83
N VAL A 220 8.07 -16.76 -3.13
CA VAL A 220 8.83 -17.98 -2.90
C VAL A 220 10.16 -17.61 -2.27
N ASN A 221 10.51 -18.26 -1.16
CA ASN A 221 11.64 -17.91 -0.32
C ASN A 221 12.53 -19.13 -0.08
N TYR A 222 13.83 -18.90 -0.05
CA TYR A 222 14.84 -19.85 0.41
C TYR A 222 15.24 -19.48 1.83
N ILE A 223 15.22 -20.44 2.76
CA ILE A 223 15.59 -20.20 4.15
C ILE A 223 16.58 -21.27 4.59
N GLY A 224 17.82 -20.87 4.85
CA GLY A 224 18.78 -21.72 5.56
C GLY A 224 18.56 -21.58 7.07
N ALA A 225 18.32 -22.70 7.75
CA ALA A 225 18.17 -22.79 9.20
C ALA A 225 19.11 -23.87 9.76
N ILE A 226 19.29 -23.89 11.10
CA ILE A 226 20.07 -24.92 11.80
C ILE A 226 19.45 -26.30 11.55
N SER A 227 18.13 -26.36 11.53
CA SER A 227 17.33 -27.55 11.25
C SER A 227 17.16 -27.79 9.73
N GLY A 228 18.13 -27.39 8.91
CA GLY A 228 18.11 -27.62 7.46
C GLY A 228 17.61 -26.47 6.61
N VAL A 229 17.25 -26.77 5.36
CA VAL A 229 16.91 -25.78 4.34
C VAL A 229 15.44 -25.86 3.98
N PHE A 230 14.75 -24.73 4.00
CA PHE A 230 13.34 -24.65 3.66
C PHE A 230 13.13 -23.84 2.39
N VAL A 231 12.24 -24.33 1.52
CA VAL A 231 11.64 -23.53 0.48
C VAL A 231 10.19 -23.25 0.86
N ILE A 232 9.86 -21.98 1.00
CA ILE A 232 8.54 -21.51 1.43
C ILE A 232 7.86 -20.77 0.29
N GLY A 233 6.71 -21.27 -0.15
CA GLY A 233 5.80 -20.59 -1.07
C GLY A 233 4.66 -19.91 -0.32
N GLY A 234 4.28 -18.72 -0.74
CA GLY A 234 3.20 -17.93 -0.16
C GLY A 234 2.25 -17.40 -1.22
N THR A 235 0.96 -17.53 -0.97
CA THR A 235 -0.09 -17.04 -1.88
C THR A 235 -1.34 -16.60 -1.11
N ARG A 236 -2.15 -15.73 -1.73
CA ARG A 236 -3.46 -15.30 -1.22
C ARG A 236 -4.55 -16.22 -1.79
N VAL A 237 -5.42 -16.74 -0.94
CA VAL A 237 -6.60 -17.51 -1.35
C VAL A 237 -7.86 -16.67 -1.28
#